data_AF-A0A6V7JI95-F1
#
_entry.id   AF-A0A6V7JI95-F1
#
_cell.length_a   1.000
_cell.length_b   1.000
_cell.length_c   1.000
_cell.angle_alpha   90.00
_cell.angle_beta   90.00
_cell.angle_gamma   90.00
#
_symmetry.space_group_name_H-M   'P 1'
#
loop_
_entity.id
_entity.type
_entity.pdbx_description
1 polymer ?
#
loop_
_entity_poly.entity_id
_entity_poly.type
_entity_poly.pdbx_seq_one_letter_code
_entity_poly.pdbx_strand_id
1 'polypeptide(L)'
;MSIVRCDTPSIIKFRSALLHAGYQVSFSHANKLSIKTNAPMEIIWDIIRGWEKLRPARRERLSTGSPALAILTTPSTMESINFELHPMANPESRKMNMTRFQINPTPNWGPGSRSTT
;
A
#
# COMPACT_ATOMS: atom_id res chain seq x y z
N MET A 1 5.75 4.41 0.25
CA MET A 1 7.18 4.11 0.47
C MET A 1 8.17 5.11 -0.09
N SER A 2 7.87 5.86 -1.17
CA SER A 2 8.83 6.83 -1.74
C SER A 2 9.39 7.84 -0.72
N ILE A 3 8.53 8.36 0.17
CA ILE A 3 8.94 9.29 1.24
C ILE A 3 9.96 8.64 2.17
N VAL A 4 9.64 7.47 2.73
CA VAL A 4 10.45 6.77 3.73
C VAL A 4 11.67 6.06 3.12
N ARG A 5 11.69 5.89 1.79
CA ARG A 5 12.75 5.21 1.01
C ARG A 5 13.04 3.78 1.48
N CYS A 6 12.01 3.05 1.93
CA CYS A 6 12.08 1.63 2.23
C CYS A 6 11.42 0.76 1.14
N ASP A 7 11.70 -0.54 1.19
CA ASP A 7 11.11 -1.52 0.30
C ASP A 7 9.58 -1.60 0.47
N THR A 8 8.85 -1.81 -0.63
CA THR A 8 7.39 -1.78 -0.61
C THR A 8 6.82 -3.18 -0.29
N PRO A 9 6.04 -3.34 0.79
CA PRO A 9 5.40 -4.62 1.07
C PRO A 9 4.44 -5.00 -0.06
N SER A 10 4.33 -6.30 -0.32
CA SER A 10 3.28 -6.79 -1.20
C SER A 10 1.90 -6.36 -0.68
N ILE A 11 0.97 -6.07 -1.59
CA ILE A 11 -0.35 -5.57 -1.19
C ILE A 11 -1.12 -6.53 -0.29
N ILE A 12 -0.88 -7.83 -0.41
CA ILE A 12 -1.49 -8.86 0.45
C ILE A 12 -0.93 -8.74 1.86
N LYS A 13 0.41 -8.66 2.03
CA LYS A 13 1.03 -8.50 3.36
C LYS A 13 0.58 -7.23 4.07
N PHE A 14 0.52 -6.10 3.34
CA PHE A 14 0.06 -4.84 3.93
C PHE A 14 -1.42 -4.94 4.37
N ARG A 15 -2.25 -5.58 3.55
CA ARG A 15 -3.65 -5.84 3.87
C ARG A 15 -3.79 -6.80 5.07
N SER A 16 -2.95 -7.83 5.17
CA SER A 16 -2.93 -8.72 6.33
C SER A 16 -2.64 -7.96 7.62
N ALA A 17 -1.65 -7.06 7.60
CA ALA A 17 -1.32 -6.25 8.77
C ALA A 17 -2.49 -5.39 9.25
N LEU A 18 -3.22 -4.76 8.33
CA LEU A 18 -4.43 -4.02 8.65
C LEU A 18 -5.54 -4.92 9.24
N LEU A 19 -5.72 -6.12 8.69
CA LEU A 19 -6.73 -7.07 9.17
C LEU A 19 -6.38 -7.62 10.56
N HIS A 20 -5.12 -7.97 10.81
CA HIS A 20 -4.65 -8.38 12.13
C HIS A 20 -4.73 -7.26 13.16
N ALA A 21 -4.56 -6.00 12.73
CA ALA A 21 -4.80 -4.83 13.57
C ALA A 21 -6.29 -4.55 13.84
N GLY A 22 -7.21 -5.39 13.33
CA GLY A 22 -8.66 -5.29 13.57
C GLY A 22 -9.37 -4.27 12.68
N TYR A 23 -8.71 -3.74 11.65
CA TYR A 23 -9.31 -2.75 10.75
C TYR A 23 -9.90 -3.37 9.50
N GLN A 24 -10.97 -2.73 9.01
CA GLN A 24 -11.58 -3.10 7.76
C GLN A 24 -10.77 -2.55 6.60
N VAL A 25 -10.67 -3.35 5.54
CA VAL A 25 -9.87 -2.99 4.37
C VAL A 25 -10.54 -3.48 3.09
N SER A 26 -10.49 -2.64 2.07
CA SER A 26 -10.99 -2.93 0.72
C SER A 26 -10.07 -2.32 -0.34
N PHE A 27 -10.26 -2.71 -1.60
CA PHE A 27 -9.56 -2.13 -2.75
C PHE A 27 -10.38 -1.00 -3.37
N SER A 28 -9.73 -0.08 -4.10
CA SER A 28 -10.45 0.90 -4.92
C SER A 28 -10.23 0.64 -6.41
N HIS A 29 -11.25 0.92 -7.21
CA HIS A 29 -11.13 0.97 -8.67
C HIS A 29 -10.26 2.14 -9.14
N ALA A 30 -10.03 3.15 -8.31
CA ALA A 30 -9.22 4.32 -8.68
C ALA A 30 -7.76 3.97 -9.02
N ASN A 31 -7.18 2.94 -8.39
CA ASN A 31 -5.80 2.52 -8.64
C ASN A 31 -5.57 1.06 -8.19
N LYS A 32 -4.86 0.27 -8.99
CA LYS A 32 -4.48 -1.12 -8.70
C LYS A 32 -3.81 -1.33 -7.35
N LEU A 33 -3.06 -0.33 -6.87
CA LEU A 33 -2.33 -0.37 -5.60
C LEU A 33 -3.04 0.36 -4.46
N SER A 34 -4.24 0.89 -4.70
CA SER A 34 -4.98 1.61 -3.67
C SER A 34 -5.62 0.68 -2.65
N ILE A 35 -5.57 1.14 -1.40
CA ILE A 35 -6.17 0.48 -0.25
C ILE A 35 -7.09 1.50 0.41
N LYS A 36 -8.33 1.09 0.68
CA LYS A 36 -9.30 1.82 1.49
C LYS A 36 -9.38 1.12 2.85
N THR A 37 -9.28 1.88 3.92
CA THR A 37 -9.37 1.35 5.29
C THR A 37 -9.98 2.37 6.23
N ASN A 38 -10.58 1.90 7.31
CA ASN A 38 -11.02 2.72 8.44
C ASN A 38 -9.92 2.91 9.49
N ALA A 39 -8.71 2.38 9.26
CA ALA A 39 -7.58 2.60 10.15
C ALA A 39 -7.18 4.09 10.19
N PRO A 40 -6.94 4.65 11.39
CA PRO A 40 -6.41 6.00 11.51
C PRO A 40 -4.99 6.07 10.96
N MET A 41 -4.56 7.27 10.58
CA MET A 41 -3.26 7.49 9.92
C MET A 41 -2.07 7.04 10.77
N GLU A 42 -2.18 7.15 12.10
CA GLU A 42 -1.16 6.70 13.05
C GLU A 42 -0.84 5.21 12.89
N ILE A 43 -1.87 4.38 12.73
CA ILE A 43 -1.74 2.93 12.56
C ILE A 43 -1.11 2.60 11.20
N ILE A 44 -1.45 3.36 10.16
CA ILE A 44 -0.84 3.18 8.84
C ILE A 44 0.67 3.45 8.93
N TRP A 45 1.08 4.49 9.65
CA TRP A 45 2.49 4.78 9.88
C TRP A 45 3.17 3.74 10.79
N ASP A 46 2.47 3.21 11.80
CA ASP A 46 2.95 2.09 12.60
C ASP A 46 3.27 0.90 11.72
N ILE A 47 2.36 0.50 10.82
CA ILE A 47 2.57 -0.61 9.89
C ILE A 47 3.80 -0.35 9.01
N ILE A 48 3.98 0.88 8.52
CA ILE A 48 5.16 1.24 7.73
C ILE A 48 6.45 1.14 8.56
N ARG A 49 6.45 1.63 9.80
CA ARG A 49 7.59 1.51 10.73
C ARG A 49 7.90 0.06 11.07
N GLY A 50 6.88 -0.75 11.35
CA GLY A 50 7.03 -2.19 11.60
C GLY A 50 7.61 -2.92 10.39
N TRP A 51 7.20 -2.54 9.17
CA TRP A 51 7.77 -3.10 7.95
C TRP A 51 9.24 -2.70 7.77
N GLU A 52 9.59 -1.44 8.06
CA GLU A 52 10.97 -0.98 7.99
C GLU A 52 11.87 -1.69 9.01
N LYS A 53 11.37 -2.03 10.21
CA LYS A 53 12.14 -2.86 11.17
C LYS A 53 12.49 -4.24 10.59
N LEU A 54 11.59 -4.85 9.81
CA LEU A 54 11.85 -6.13 9.13
C LEU A 54 12.75 -5.99 7.90
N ARG A 55 12.63 -4.87 7.19
CA ARG A 55 13.37 -4.55 5.96
C ARG A 55 13.92 -3.11 6.04
N PRO A 56 15.08 -2.92 6.68
CA PRO A 56 15.57 -1.60 7.04
C PRO A 56 15.84 -0.72 5.82
N ALA A 57 15.46 0.54 5.93
CA ALA A 57 15.83 1.55 4.95
C ALA A 57 17.31 1.91 5.10
N ARG A 58 17.94 2.43 4.04
CA ARG A 58 19.28 3.02 4.15
C ARG A 58 19.18 4.40 4.81
N ARG A 59 19.00 4.42 6.13
CA ARG A 59 18.78 5.64 6.93
C ARG A 59 19.91 6.65 6.78
N GLU A 60 21.15 6.19 6.58
CA GLU A 60 22.33 7.02 6.32
C GLU A 60 22.19 7.93 5.09
N ARG A 61 21.35 7.55 4.12
CA ARG A 61 21.12 8.34 2.90
C ARG A 61 19.98 9.35 3.06
N LEU A 62 19.38 9.42 4.24
CA LEU A 62 18.33 10.39 4.58
C LEU A 62 18.99 11.64 5.16
N SER A 63 18.52 12.81 4.73
CA SER A 63 18.94 14.07 5.34
C SER A 63 18.38 14.18 6.75
N THR A 64 19.13 14.80 7.67
CA THR A 64 18.77 14.97 9.09
C THR A 64 17.41 15.62 9.30
N GLY A 65 17.03 16.57 8.43
CA GLY A 65 15.72 17.25 8.47
C GLY A 65 14.65 16.63 7.58
N SER A 66 14.87 15.41 7.04
CA SER A 66 13.93 14.83 6.09
C SER A 66 12.65 14.32 6.76
N PRO A 67 11.47 14.45 6.12
CA PRO A 67 10.22 13.89 6.64
C PRO A 67 10.29 12.38 6.89
N ALA A 68 11.10 11.67 6.10
CA ALA A 68 11.35 10.24 6.26
C ALA A 68 11.90 9.91 7.66
N LEU A 69 12.90 10.66 8.10
CA LEU A 69 13.56 10.45 9.38
C LEU A 69 12.62 10.78 10.54
N ALA A 70 11.84 11.86 10.41
CA ALA A 70 10.81 12.21 11.39
C ALA A 70 9.80 11.05 11.57
N ILE A 71 9.23 10.54 10.48
CA ILE A 71 8.24 9.44 10.50
C ILE A 71 8.80 8.16 11.12
N LEU A 72 10.05 7.80 10.79
CA LEU A 72 10.71 6.58 11.27
C LEU A 72 11.16 6.66 12.72
N THR A 73 11.39 7.86 13.24
CA THR A 73 11.85 8.08 14.62
C THR A 73 10.67 8.23 15.59
N THR A 74 9.50 8.64 15.10
CA THR A 74 8.29 8.70 15.92
C THR A 74 7.98 7.33 16.55
N PRO A 75 7.70 7.26 17.87
CA PRO A 75 7.32 6.02 18.51
C PRO A 75 6.03 5.46 17.91
N SER A 76 5.89 4.14 17.93
CA SER A 76 4.69 3.47 17.43
C SER A 76 3.65 3.35 18.53
N THR A 77 2.37 3.49 18.19
CA THR A 77 1.25 3.34 19.13
C THR A 77 0.99 1.86 19.40
N MET A 78 1.12 1.01 18.37
CA MET A 78 1.02 -0.44 18.51
C MET A 78 2.36 -1.07 18.89
N GLU A 79 2.33 -2.03 19.82
CA GLU A 79 3.53 -2.77 20.26
C GLU A 79 4.04 -3.75 19.21
N SER A 80 3.14 -4.48 18.55
CA SER A 80 3.50 -5.48 17.53
C SER A 80 2.58 -5.44 16.32
N ILE A 81 3.16 -5.70 15.15
CA ILE A 81 2.46 -5.67 13.87
C ILE A 81 2.70 -6.99 13.17
N ASN A 82 1.62 -7.72 12.91
CA ASN A 82 1.69 -9.03 12.27
C ASN A 82 1.56 -8.90 10.74
N PHE A 83 2.57 -9.35 10.00
CA PHE A 83 2.58 -9.37 8.52
C PHE A 83 2.35 -10.76 7.91
N GLU A 84 2.00 -11.75 8.73
CA GLU A 84 1.60 -13.09 8.28
C GLU A 84 0.36 -13.02 7.38
N LEU A 85 0.12 -14.08 6.61
CA LEU A 85 -0.98 -14.07 5.67
C LEU A 85 -2.33 -14.22 6.39
N HIS A 86 -3.12 -13.15 6.44
CA HIS A 86 -4.47 -13.21 6.98
C HIS A 86 -5.40 -13.93 5.98
N PRO A 87 -6.31 -14.83 6.42
CA PRO A 87 -7.22 -15.57 5.54
C PRO A 87 -8.04 -14.65 4.62
N MET A 88 -8.53 -13.53 5.15
CA MET A 88 -9.30 -12.52 4.40
C MET A 88 -8.43 -11.53 3.59
N ALA A 89 -7.10 -11.67 3.59
CA ALA A 89 -6.23 -10.76 2.86
C ALA A 89 -6.39 -10.90 1.34
N ASN A 90 -6.67 -12.09 0.83
CA ASN A 90 -6.95 -12.29 -0.59
C ASN A 90 -8.46 -12.29 -0.85
N PRO A 91 -9.04 -11.23 -1.45
CA PRO A 91 -10.48 -11.20 -1.72
C PRO A 91 -10.86 -12.21 -2.79
N GLU A 92 -12.08 -12.73 -2.70
CA GLU A 92 -12.61 -13.75 -3.62
C GLU A 92 -12.54 -13.33 -5.08
N SER A 93 -12.86 -12.08 -5.40
CA SER A 93 -12.75 -11.57 -6.78
C SER A 93 -11.35 -11.69 -7.37
N ARG A 94 -10.31 -11.56 -6.55
CA ARG A 94 -8.93 -11.79 -6.99
C ARG A 94 -8.62 -13.29 -7.08
N LYS A 95 -9.11 -14.10 -6.15
CA LYS A 95 -8.97 -15.57 -6.16
C LYS A 95 -9.63 -16.18 -7.41
N MET A 96 -10.75 -15.63 -7.84
CA MET A 96 -11.48 -16.01 -9.05
C MET A 96 -10.93 -15.35 -10.34
N ASN A 97 -9.82 -14.61 -10.25
CA ASN A 97 -9.21 -13.89 -11.39
C ASN A 97 -10.19 -12.98 -12.15
N MET A 98 -11.15 -12.36 -11.45
CA MET A 98 -12.09 -11.42 -12.07
C MET A 98 -11.34 -10.18 -12.56
N THR A 99 -11.63 -9.76 -13.80
CA THR A 99 -11.04 -8.57 -14.41
C THR A 99 -11.48 -7.31 -13.66
N ARG A 100 -10.52 -6.61 -13.05
CA ARG A 100 -10.78 -5.32 -12.38
C ARG A 100 -10.45 -4.11 -13.23
N PHE A 101 -9.41 -4.22 -14.04
CA PHE A 101 -8.91 -3.16 -14.90
C PHE A 101 -8.78 -3.74 -16.29
N GLN A 102 -9.58 -3.24 -17.23
CA GLN A 102 -9.49 -3.64 -18.61
C GLN A 102 -8.13 -3.20 -19.17
N ILE A 103 -7.54 -4.05 -20.01
CA ILE A 103 -6.33 -3.71 -20.76
C ILE A 103 -6.81 -3.11 -22.07
N ASN A 104 -6.25 -1.97 -22.44
CA ASN A 104 -6.54 -1.37 -23.73
C ASN A 104 -6.09 -2.32 -24.84
N PRO A 105 -6.94 -2.60 -25.84
CA PRO A 105 -6.63 -3.58 -26.89
C PRO A 105 -5.50 -3.11 -27.80
N THR A 106 -5.33 -1.80 -28.00
CA THR A 106 -4.20 -1.21 -28.75
C THR A 106 -3.60 0.01 -28.04
N PRO A 107 -2.36 0.42 -28.39
CA PRO A 107 -1.81 1.70 -27.96
C PRO A 107 -2.67 2.88 -28.44
N ASN A 108 -2.80 3.93 -27.63
CA ASN A 108 -3.64 5.12 -27.90
C ASN A 108 -5.14 4.82 -28.12
N TRP A 109 -5.65 3.74 -27.50
CA TRP A 109 -7.08 3.42 -27.49
C TRP A 109 -7.90 4.53 -26.81
N GLY A 110 -8.83 5.12 -27.54
CA GLY A 110 -9.62 6.27 -27.09
C GLY A 110 -10.36 6.91 -28.26
N PRO A 111 -11.06 8.04 -28.04
CA PRO A 111 -11.67 8.80 -29.12
C PRO A 111 -10.59 9.14 -30.16
N GLY A 112 -10.79 8.70 -31.39
CA GLY A 112 -9.83 8.90 -32.49
C GLY A 112 -9.60 10.38 -32.81
N SER A 113 -8.87 10.64 -33.89
CA SER A 113 -8.64 12.01 -34.37
C SER A 113 -9.97 12.77 -34.54
N ARG A 114 -10.01 14.02 -34.07
CA ARG A 114 -11.13 14.96 -34.23
C ARG A 114 -11.64 14.96 -35.68
N SER A 115 -12.95 14.92 -35.88
CA SER A 115 -13.56 15.08 -37.22
C SER A 115 -13.05 16.36 -37.88
N THR A 116 -12.53 16.23 -39.10
CA THR A 116 -12.11 17.38 -39.93
C THR A 116 -13.10 17.49 -41.07
N THR A 117 -14.33 17.87 -40.73
CA THR A 117 -15.39 18.16 -41.70
C THR A 117 -15.85 19.59 -41.50
#